data_AF-A0A943V1Z6-F1
#
_entry.id   AF-A0A943V1Z6-F1
#
_cell.length_a   1.000
_cell.length_b   1.000
_cell.length_c   1.000
_cell.angle_alpha   90.00
_cell.angle_beta   90.00
_cell.angle_gamma   90.00
#
_symmetry.space_group_name_H-M   'P 1'
#
loop_
_entity.id
_entity.type
_entity.pdbx_description
1 polymer ?
#
loop_
_entity_poly.entity_id
_entity_poly.type
_entity_poly.pdbx_seq_one_letter_code
_entity_poly.pdbx_strand_id
1 'polypeptide(L)'
;AVVSQGGDALARVRKLIDDSAQEPEEKEKLHVRADEVFATLVDAGVVERIESNDGGVEYRATVDVPDDFALDQPLSPFLLAALELLDPESETYALDLISMVEATLENPRQVLRAQERKARERAMADMKADGVEYEERLDRIADITYPKPLEDLLSAAFSQYCESVPWARDYELAPKSVLRDMLETASDFKEYVGRYGMARSEGTFLRYLSDAYRVLDRTIPFDKRDDRLKDIVAWLGLVVRSVDSSLVDEWESAGSMEDAAPPIEENAVVRDRRGLTVLVRNALFRRVRLAARNDCEQLGDLDTEWGFGARRWQDALDAFYDAHDELLLDADARSNAYFSIDESDERASRVWHVHQIFHDADGDSDFGIMADVDLDATQEAGAAVFANYRVGFAEDILQ
;
A
#
# COMPACT_ATOMS: atom_id res chain seq x y z
N ALA A 1 -16.18 15.64 -4.41
CA ALA A 1 -16.53 16.90 -3.71
C ALA A 1 -17.80 17.58 -4.27
N VAL A 2 -17.84 18.14 -5.48
CA VAL A 2 -19.05 18.87 -5.95
C VAL A 2 -20.19 17.93 -6.34
N VAL A 3 -19.90 16.76 -6.94
CA VAL A 3 -20.93 15.75 -7.27
C VAL A 3 -21.47 15.07 -6.01
N SER A 4 -20.62 14.80 -5.01
CA SER A 4 -21.02 14.17 -3.74
C SER A 4 -21.97 15.04 -2.90
N GLN A 5 -22.05 16.36 -3.15
CA GLN A 5 -23.03 17.25 -2.53
C GLN A 5 -24.46 17.12 -3.12
N GLY A 6 -24.66 16.32 -4.18
CA GLY A 6 -25.96 16.10 -4.82
C GLY A 6 -26.50 17.33 -5.59
N GLY A 7 -27.56 17.15 -6.38
CA GLY A 7 -28.12 18.21 -7.23
C GLY A 7 -27.22 18.60 -8.42
N ASP A 8 -27.36 19.84 -8.92
CA ASP A 8 -26.67 20.28 -10.15
C ASP A 8 -25.20 20.64 -9.90
N ALA A 9 -24.34 19.61 -9.98
CA ALA A 9 -22.91 19.76 -9.78
C ALA A 9 -22.24 20.62 -10.87
N LEU A 10 -22.69 20.52 -12.11
CA LEU A 10 -22.13 21.30 -13.22
C LEU A 10 -22.41 22.80 -13.05
N ALA A 11 -23.64 23.16 -12.66
CA ALA A 11 -23.99 24.56 -12.39
C ALA A 11 -23.15 25.16 -11.25
N ARG A 12 -22.82 24.39 -10.21
CA ARG A 12 -21.93 24.86 -9.13
C ARG A 12 -20.51 25.10 -9.62
N VAL A 13 -19.94 24.21 -10.43
CA VAL A 13 -18.61 24.41 -11.01
C VAL A 13 -18.57 25.62 -11.92
N ARG A 14 -19.59 25.79 -12.78
CA ARG A 14 -19.70 26.97 -13.65
C ARG A 14 -19.78 28.26 -12.85
N LYS A 15 -20.58 28.29 -11.78
CA LYS A 15 -20.63 29.44 -10.86
C LYS A 15 -19.27 29.74 -10.22
N LEU A 16 -18.51 28.72 -9.82
CA LEU A 16 -17.16 28.90 -9.27
C LEU A 16 -16.21 29.55 -10.28
N ILE A 17 -16.29 29.12 -11.55
CA ILE A 17 -15.51 29.71 -12.66
C ILE A 17 -15.93 31.18 -12.86
N ASP A 18 -17.23 31.46 -12.87
CA ASP A 18 -17.77 32.81 -13.04
C ASP A 18 -17.36 33.74 -11.89
N ASP A 19 -17.35 33.25 -10.65
CA ASP A 19 -16.94 33.97 -9.44
C ASP A 19 -15.41 34.12 -9.31
N SER A 20 -14.62 33.42 -10.15
CA SER A 20 -13.16 33.50 -10.11
C SER A 20 -12.63 34.86 -10.61
N ALA A 21 -11.41 35.21 -10.20
CA ALA A 21 -10.73 36.45 -10.63
C ALA A 21 -9.98 36.33 -11.98
N GLN A 22 -10.26 35.29 -12.77
CA GLN A 22 -9.64 35.05 -14.08
C GLN A 22 -10.17 36.01 -15.15
N GLU A 23 -9.41 36.23 -16.21
CA GLU A 23 -9.87 37.05 -17.34
C GLU A 23 -11.01 36.35 -18.12
N PRO A 24 -11.87 37.10 -18.85
CA PRO A 24 -13.01 36.50 -19.57
C PRO A 24 -12.63 35.36 -20.53
N GLU A 25 -11.47 35.47 -21.20
CA GLU A 25 -10.97 34.43 -22.11
C GLU A 25 -10.54 33.16 -21.36
N GLU A 26 -9.99 33.30 -20.15
CA GLU A 26 -9.58 32.19 -19.30
C GLU A 26 -10.79 31.49 -18.68
N LYS A 27 -11.83 32.25 -18.29
CA LYS A 27 -13.11 31.70 -17.83
C LYS A 27 -13.77 30.83 -18.90
N GLU A 28 -13.77 31.29 -20.15
CA GLU A 28 -14.31 30.49 -21.26
C GLU A 28 -13.56 29.17 -21.44
N LYS A 29 -12.21 29.19 -21.36
CA LYS A 29 -11.40 27.98 -21.40
C LYS A 29 -11.71 27.03 -20.25
N LEU A 30 -11.92 27.56 -19.04
CA LEU A 30 -12.29 26.78 -17.86
C LEU A 30 -13.70 26.17 -18.00
N HIS A 31 -14.66 26.89 -18.58
CA HIS A 31 -16.01 26.36 -18.84
C HIS A 31 -15.97 25.19 -19.82
N VAL A 32 -15.26 25.34 -20.94
CA VAL A 32 -15.05 24.24 -21.91
C VAL A 32 -14.39 23.04 -21.22
N ARG A 33 -13.35 23.28 -20.43
CA ARG A 33 -12.65 22.23 -19.68
C ARG A 33 -13.57 21.50 -18.70
N ALA A 34 -14.41 22.24 -17.98
CA ALA A 34 -15.37 21.67 -17.03
C ALA A 34 -16.40 20.79 -17.75
N ASP A 35 -16.91 21.24 -18.90
CA ASP A 35 -17.83 20.46 -19.73
C ASP A 35 -17.18 19.16 -20.24
N GLU A 36 -15.93 19.22 -20.71
CA GLU A 36 -15.16 18.05 -21.16
C GLU A 36 -14.94 17.04 -20.01
N VAL A 37 -14.61 17.52 -18.81
CA VAL A 37 -14.42 16.67 -17.63
C VAL A 37 -15.73 16.00 -17.25
N PHE A 38 -16.84 16.74 -17.18
CA PHE A 38 -18.16 16.18 -16.88
C PHE A 38 -18.59 15.14 -17.92
N ALA A 39 -18.39 15.40 -19.21
CA ALA A 39 -18.66 14.44 -20.27
C ALA A 39 -17.83 13.16 -20.10
N THR A 40 -16.54 13.30 -19.80
CA THR A 40 -15.64 12.17 -19.55
C THR A 40 -16.10 11.33 -18.36
N LEU A 41 -16.51 11.98 -17.26
CA LEU A 41 -17.00 11.30 -16.06
C LEU A 41 -18.32 10.57 -16.30
N VAL A 42 -19.19 11.12 -17.16
CA VAL A 42 -20.43 10.47 -17.57
C VAL A 42 -20.17 9.28 -18.49
N ASP A 43 -19.32 9.44 -19.49
CA ASP A 43 -18.95 8.38 -20.42
C ASP A 43 -18.22 7.22 -19.74
N ALA A 44 -17.37 7.52 -18.75
CA ALA A 44 -16.69 6.52 -17.93
C ALA A 44 -17.64 5.82 -16.93
N GLY A 45 -18.93 6.18 -16.91
CA GLY A 45 -19.91 5.61 -15.99
C GLY A 45 -19.68 6.00 -14.53
N VAL A 46 -18.82 6.99 -14.27
CA VAL A 46 -18.50 7.45 -12.90
C VAL A 46 -19.61 8.34 -12.36
N VAL A 47 -20.22 9.16 -13.21
CA VAL A 47 -21.31 10.07 -12.86
C VAL A 47 -22.51 9.87 -13.78
N GLU A 48 -23.70 9.76 -13.22
CA GLU A 48 -24.96 9.75 -13.95
C GLU A 48 -25.66 11.11 -13.87
N ARG A 49 -26.21 11.55 -15.00
CA ARG A 49 -27.12 12.70 -15.05
C ARG A 49 -28.55 12.19 -14.90
N ILE A 50 -29.16 12.49 -13.75
CA ILE A 50 -30.54 12.17 -13.42
C ILE A 50 -31.40 13.42 -13.61
N GLU A 51 -32.54 13.29 -14.28
CA GLU A 51 -33.55 14.34 -14.30
C GLU A 51 -34.44 14.18 -13.06
N SER A 52 -34.42 15.20 -12.19
CA SER A 52 -35.26 15.23 -11.00
C SER A 52 -36.72 15.45 -11.41
N ASN A 53 -37.65 14.95 -10.58
CA ASN A 53 -39.09 15.06 -10.79
C ASN A 53 -39.58 16.53 -10.92
N ASP A 54 -38.78 17.48 -10.43
CA ASP A 54 -39.08 18.91 -10.45
C ASP A 54 -38.56 19.62 -11.73
N GLY A 55 -37.99 18.87 -12.68
CA GLY A 55 -37.36 19.38 -13.90
C GLY A 55 -35.92 19.90 -13.72
N GLY A 56 -35.34 19.70 -12.53
CA GLY A 56 -33.93 19.99 -12.24
C GLY A 56 -32.99 18.90 -12.74
N VAL A 57 -31.73 19.23 -12.98
CA VAL A 57 -30.68 18.26 -13.31
C VAL A 57 -29.91 17.91 -12.03
N GLU A 58 -29.76 16.61 -11.76
CA GLU A 58 -28.98 16.08 -10.67
C GLU A 58 -27.84 15.23 -11.24
N TYR A 59 -26.63 15.41 -10.72
CA TYR A 59 -25.50 14.53 -11.04
C TYR A 59 -25.21 13.65 -9.82
N ARG A 60 -25.15 12.33 -10.00
CA ARG A 60 -24.88 11.33 -8.94
C ARG A 60 -23.75 10.40 -9.37
N ALA A 61 -22.93 9.91 -8.43
CA ALA A 61 -21.95 8.88 -8.76
C ALA A 61 -22.67 7.54 -9.06
N THR A 62 -22.33 6.87 -10.16
CA THR A 62 -23.03 5.66 -10.66
C THR A 62 -22.44 4.34 -10.19
N VAL A 63 -21.20 4.37 -9.70
CA VAL A 63 -20.49 3.20 -9.19
C VAL A 63 -20.63 3.19 -7.66
N ASP A 64 -20.59 2.01 -7.03
CA ASP A 64 -20.40 1.85 -5.57
C ASP A 64 -18.98 2.32 -5.20
N VAL A 65 -18.75 3.61 -5.35
CA VAL A 65 -17.56 4.33 -4.93
C VAL A 65 -17.84 4.87 -3.52
N PRO A 66 -16.83 4.91 -2.63
CA PRO A 66 -16.97 5.53 -1.32
C PRO A 66 -17.68 6.89 -1.37
N ASP A 67 -18.50 7.20 -0.35
CA ASP A 67 -19.28 8.44 -0.24
C ASP A 67 -18.40 9.72 -0.35
N ASP A 68 -17.10 9.58 -0.09
CA ASP A 68 -16.07 10.62 -0.13
C ASP A 68 -15.17 10.59 -1.39
N PHE A 69 -15.63 9.99 -2.49
CA PHE A 69 -14.90 9.88 -3.77
C PHE A 69 -14.20 11.19 -4.17
N ALA A 70 -12.87 11.10 -4.26
CA ALA A 70 -11.98 12.22 -4.51
C ALA A 70 -11.76 12.42 -6.03
N LEU A 71 -12.67 13.16 -6.67
CA LEU A 71 -12.54 13.63 -8.06
C LEU A 71 -11.48 14.75 -8.24
N ASP A 72 -10.69 15.06 -7.23
CA ASP A 72 -9.70 16.13 -7.27
C ASP A 72 -8.41 15.72 -8.02
N GLN A 73 -8.19 14.43 -8.25
CA GLN A 73 -7.06 13.94 -9.04
C GLN A 73 -7.41 13.80 -10.53
N PRO A 74 -6.73 14.52 -11.44
CA PRO A 74 -7.05 14.56 -12.88
C PRO A 74 -7.01 13.20 -13.59
N LEU A 75 -6.22 12.26 -13.08
CA LEU A 75 -6.02 10.94 -13.68
C LEU A 75 -6.98 9.87 -13.12
N SER A 76 -7.86 10.21 -12.18
CA SER A 76 -8.83 9.23 -11.63
C SER A 76 -9.72 8.58 -12.69
N PRO A 77 -10.27 9.31 -13.70
CA PRO A 77 -11.10 8.67 -14.72
C PRO A 77 -10.31 7.70 -15.60
N PHE A 78 -9.04 8.03 -15.89
CA PHE A 78 -8.15 7.11 -16.60
C PHE A 78 -7.88 5.87 -15.75
N LEU A 79 -7.56 6.03 -14.46
CA LEU A 79 -7.31 4.91 -13.55
C LEU A 79 -8.50 3.94 -13.55
N LEU A 80 -9.72 4.44 -13.36
CA LEU A 80 -10.93 3.61 -13.36
C LEU A 80 -11.12 2.85 -14.66
N ALA A 81 -10.92 3.50 -15.81
CA ALA A 81 -10.97 2.83 -17.10
C ALA A 81 -9.85 1.77 -17.26
N ALA A 82 -8.65 2.06 -16.75
CA ALA A 82 -7.50 1.17 -16.83
C ALA A 82 -7.65 -0.07 -15.92
N LEU A 83 -8.42 0.00 -14.82
CA LEU A 83 -8.70 -1.16 -13.96
C LEU A 83 -9.38 -2.30 -14.72
N GLU A 84 -10.14 -2.00 -15.77
CA GLU A 84 -10.77 -3.02 -16.62
C GLU A 84 -9.77 -3.84 -17.45
N LEU A 85 -8.52 -3.40 -17.53
CA LEU A 85 -7.44 -4.14 -18.20
C LEU A 85 -6.81 -5.21 -17.32
N LEU A 86 -7.08 -5.19 -16.01
CA LEU A 86 -6.56 -6.17 -15.07
C LEU A 86 -7.42 -7.42 -15.06
N ASP A 87 -6.77 -8.59 -14.96
CA ASP A 87 -7.43 -9.87 -14.75
C ASP A 87 -7.71 -10.07 -13.24
N PRO A 88 -8.98 -10.09 -12.79
CA PRO A 88 -9.33 -10.27 -11.38
C PRO A 88 -8.94 -11.64 -10.82
N GLU A 89 -8.69 -12.64 -11.67
CA GLU A 89 -8.26 -13.99 -11.25
C GLU A 89 -6.74 -14.09 -11.08
N SER A 90 -5.98 -13.05 -11.44
CA SER A 90 -4.52 -13.04 -11.31
C SER A 90 -4.06 -13.00 -9.85
N GLU A 91 -3.07 -13.83 -9.50
CA GLU A 91 -2.42 -13.80 -8.18
C GLU A 91 -1.74 -12.47 -7.86
N THR A 92 -1.38 -11.70 -8.89
CA THR A 92 -0.76 -10.37 -8.77
C THR A 92 -1.77 -9.22 -8.81
N TYR A 93 -3.08 -9.50 -8.93
CA TYR A 93 -4.13 -8.49 -9.13
C TYR A 93 -4.01 -7.29 -8.19
N ALA A 94 -3.93 -7.52 -6.88
CA ALA A 94 -3.81 -6.44 -5.88
C ALA A 94 -2.52 -5.61 -6.06
N LEU A 95 -1.39 -6.23 -6.42
CA LEU A 95 -0.11 -5.52 -6.63
C LEU A 95 -0.11 -4.73 -7.95
N ASP A 96 -0.75 -5.26 -8.98
CA ASP A 96 -0.88 -4.61 -10.27
C ASP A 96 -1.85 -3.42 -10.18
N LEU A 97 -2.94 -3.54 -9.44
CA LEU A 97 -3.83 -2.42 -9.12
C LEU A 97 -3.10 -1.32 -8.35
N ILE A 98 -2.32 -1.68 -7.33
CA ILE A 98 -1.47 -0.72 -6.61
C ILE A 98 -0.49 -0.04 -7.57
N SER A 99 0.10 -0.78 -8.52
CA SER A 99 1.00 -0.20 -9.52
C SER A 99 0.30 0.82 -10.42
N MET A 100 -0.96 0.57 -10.79
CA MET A 100 -1.78 1.55 -11.54
C MET A 100 -2.05 2.80 -10.72
N VAL A 101 -2.37 2.66 -9.42
CA VAL A 101 -2.53 3.79 -8.50
C VAL A 101 -1.22 4.57 -8.37
N GLU A 102 -0.10 3.89 -8.13
CA GLU A 102 1.20 4.55 -7.98
C GLU A 102 1.58 5.34 -9.23
N ALA A 103 1.19 4.85 -10.41
CA ALA A 103 1.43 5.51 -11.69
C ALA A 103 0.67 6.84 -11.86
N THR A 104 -0.47 7.03 -11.18
CA THR A 104 -1.22 8.30 -11.20
C THR A 104 -0.75 9.31 -10.16
N LEU A 105 0.06 8.88 -9.18
CA LEU A 105 0.56 9.74 -8.12
C LEU A 105 1.78 10.56 -8.56
N GLU A 106 2.06 11.64 -7.83
CA GLU A 106 3.32 12.38 -7.99
C GLU A 106 4.55 11.52 -7.64
N ASN A 107 5.71 11.88 -8.19
CA ASN A 107 6.96 11.16 -7.91
C ASN A 107 7.57 11.58 -6.56
N PRO A 108 7.73 10.66 -5.58
CA PRO A 108 8.50 10.93 -4.37
C PRO A 108 9.99 10.89 -4.71
N ARG A 109 10.50 11.96 -5.34
CA ARG A 109 11.84 11.99 -5.97
C ARG A 109 12.98 11.52 -5.07
N GLN A 110 12.91 11.83 -3.77
CA GLN A 110 13.93 11.38 -2.81
C GLN A 110 13.91 9.86 -2.60
N VAL A 111 12.72 9.27 -2.56
CA VAL A 111 12.51 7.82 -2.41
C VAL A 111 12.98 7.09 -3.66
N LEU A 112 12.53 7.53 -4.84
CA LEU A 112 12.93 6.91 -6.12
C LEU A 112 14.44 6.97 -6.36
N ARG A 113 15.08 8.09 -6.00
CA ARG A 113 16.56 8.21 -6.06
C ARG A 113 17.26 7.22 -5.12
N ALA A 114 16.69 6.96 -3.96
CA ALA A 114 17.26 5.99 -3.03
C ALA A 114 17.10 4.55 -3.55
N GLN A 115 15.95 4.23 -4.15
CA GLN A 115 15.73 2.94 -4.83
C GLN A 115 16.68 2.74 -6.00
N GLU A 116 16.79 3.73 -6.89
CA GLU A 116 17.71 3.70 -8.03
C GLU A 116 19.16 3.53 -7.58
N ARG A 117 19.60 4.25 -6.54
CA ARG A 117 20.93 4.09 -5.96
C ARG A 117 21.16 2.66 -5.48
N LYS A 118 20.22 2.07 -4.75
CA LYS A 118 20.33 0.70 -4.23
C LYS A 118 20.34 -0.34 -5.35
N ALA A 119 19.54 -0.14 -6.40
CA ALA A 119 19.53 -1.00 -7.59
C ALA A 119 20.87 -0.95 -8.33
N ARG A 120 21.44 0.25 -8.52
CA ARG A 120 22.77 0.45 -9.12
C ARG A 120 23.88 -0.19 -8.26
N GLU A 121 23.82 -0.03 -6.93
CA GLU A 121 24.76 -0.66 -5.99
C GLU A 121 24.72 -2.19 -6.10
N ARG A 122 23.53 -2.79 -6.14
CA ARG A 122 23.34 -4.23 -6.30
C ARG A 122 23.89 -4.72 -7.64
N ALA A 123 23.50 -4.08 -8.75
CA ALA A 123 23.97 -4.48 -10.07
C ALA A 123 25.50 -4.35 -10.22
N MET A 124 26.11 -3.31 -9.61
CA MET A 124 27.56 -3.19 -9.56
C MET A 124 28.22 -4.36 -8.82
N ALA A 125 27.64 -4.80 -7.70
CA ALA A 125 28.13 -5.94 -6.92
C ALA A 125 27.98 -7.25 -7.71
N ASP A 126 26.82 -7.49 -8.31
CA ASP A 126 26.55 -8.69 -9.12
C ASP A 126 27.51 -8.77 -10.32
N MET A 127 27.65 -7.68 -11.09
CA MET A 127 28.57 -7.64 -12.22
C MET A 127 30.05 -7.78 -11.81
N LYS A 128 30.41 -7.34 -10.61
CA LYS A 128 31.75 -7.56 -10.06
C LYS A 128 31.98 -9.03 -9.72
N ALA A 129 30.97 -9.72 -9.20
CA ALA A 129 31.02 -11.15 -8.93
C ALA A 129 31.12 -11.98 -10.22
N ASP A 130 30.41 -11.54 -11.28
CA ASP A 130 30.43 -12.17 -12.60
C ASP A 130 31.69 -11.85 -13.43
N GLY A 131 32.59 -11.00 -12.92
CA GLY A 131 33.85 -10.66 -13.59
C GLY A 131 33.70 -9.73 -14.79
N VAL A 132 32.61 -8.95 -14.88
CA VAL A 132 32.38 -8.00 -15.97
C VAL A 132 33.42 -6.88 -15.94
N GLU A 133 33.94 -6.51 -17.11
CA GLU A 133 34.93 -5.45 -17.26
C GLU A 133 34.42 -4.10 -16.75
N TYR A 134 35.32 -3.25 -16.25
CA TYR A 134 34.94 -1.99 -15.59
C TYR A 134 34.17 -1.03 -16.50
N GLU A 135 34.62 -0.87 -17.76
CA GLU A 135 33.95 0.02 -18.71
C GLU A 135 32.54 -0.49 -19.05
N GLU A 136 32.40 -1.79 -19.30
CA GLU A 136 31.11 -2.43 -19.57
C GLU A 136 30.13 -2.30 -18.38
N ARG A 137 30.64 -2.33 -17.13
CA ARG A 137 29.83 -2.06 -15.94
C ARG A 137 29.26 -0.64 -15.91
N LEU A 138 30.05 0.36 -16.32
CA LEU A 138 29.60 1.75 -16.32
C LEU A 138 28.48 1.96 -17.34
N ASP A 139 28.61 1.38 -18.53
CA ASP A 139 27.59 1.44 -19.57
C ASP A 139 26.29 0.76 -19.09
N ARG A 140 26.38 -0.45 -18.54
CA ARG A 140 25.20 -1.18 -18.02
C ARG A 140 24.52 -0.46 -16.85
N ILE A 141 25.26 0.25 -16.01
CA ILE A 141 24.69 1.00 -14.87
C ILE A 141 23.97 2.27 -15.31
N ALA A 142 24.32 2.85 -16.45
CA ALA A 142 23.69 4.07 -16.95
C ALA A 142 22.18 3.89 -17.16
N ASP A 143 21.78 2.71 -17.61
CA ASP A 143 20.39 2.34 -17.93
C ASP A 143 19.58 1.89 -16.71
N ILE A 144 20.23 1.67 -15.56
CA ILE A 144 19.55 1.18 -14.35
C ILE A 144 18.78 2.32 -13.68
N THR A 145 17.47 2.12 -13.58
CA THR A 145 16.53 3.00 -12.89
C THR A 145 15.76 2.24 -11.80
N TYR A 146 14.78 2.90 -11.17
CA TYR A 146 13.86 2.27 -10.22
C TYR A 146 12.83 1.37 -10.95
N PRO A 147 12.22 0.38 -10.27
CA PRO A 147 11.23 -0.49 -10.91
C PRO A 147 9.97 0.27 -11.36
N LYS A 148 9.49 -0.05 -12.56
CA LYS A 148 8.32 0.55 -13.21
C LYS A 148 7.33 -0.53 -13.67
N PRO A 149 6.61 -1.17 -12.73
CA PRO A 149 5.63 -2.19 -13.07
C PRO A 149 4.56 -1.61 -14.02
N LEU A 150 4.10 -2.45 -14.96
CA LEU A 150 3.07 -2.12 -15.96
C LEU A 150 3.39 -0.93 -16.89
N GLU A 151 4.65 -0.47 -16.99
CA GLU A 151 5.01 0.71 -17.80
C GLU A 151 4.52 0.61 -19.24
N ASP A 152 4.75 -0.51 -19.92
CA ASP A 152 4.32 -0.70 -21.31
C ASP A 152 2.79 -0.71 -21.46
N LEU A 153 2.10 -1.45 -20.58
CA LEU A 153 0.63 -1.54 -20.57
C LEU A 153 0.00 -0.16 -20.33
N LEU A 154 0.48 0.55 -19.32
CA LEU A 154 -0.03 1.86 -18.95
C LEU A 154 0.28 2.91 -20.02
N SER A 155 1.46 2.88 -20.62
CA SER A 155 1.83 3.79 -21.70
C SER A 155 0.93 3.60 -22.92
N ALA A 156 0.63 2.35 -23.29
CA ALA A 156 -0.28 2.03 -24.38
C ALA A 156 -1.72 2.46 -24.06
N ALA A 157 -2.23 2.08 -22.88
CA ALA A 157 -3.58 2.42 -22.44
C ALA A 157 -3.80 3.95 -22.36
N PHE A 158 -2.83 4.69 -21.81
CA PHE A 158 -2.91 6.14 -21.69
C PHE A 158 -2.87 6.85 -23.04
N SER A 159 -2.02 6.36 -23.96
CA SER A 159 -1.96 6.87 -25.33
C SER A 159 -3.32 6.73 -26.03
N GLN A 160 -3.98 5.58 -25.87
CA GLN A 160 -5.31 5.33 -26.41
C GLN A 160 -6.38 6.19 -25.73
N TYR A 161 -6.35 6.33 -24.40
CA TYR A 161 -7.26 7.18 -23.64
C TYR A 161 -7.16 8.65 -24.07
N CYS A 162 -5.95 9.14 -24.39
CA CYS A 162 -5.72 10.49 -24.87
C CYS A 162 -6.26 10.76 -26.30
N GLU A 163 -6.75 9.74 -27.02
CA GLU A 163 -7.46 9.92 -28.28
C GLU A 163 -8.92 10.33 -28.05
N SER A 164 -9.58 9.75 -27.04
CA SER A 164 -10.96 10.09 -26.66
C SER A 164 -11.04 11.24 -25.65
N VAL A 165 -9.98 11.46 -24.86
CA VAL A 165 -9.90 12.48 -23.81
C VAL A 165 -8.69 13.38 -24.06
N PRO A 166 -8.76 14.35 -24.99
CA PRO A 166 -7.59 15.12 -25.43
C PRO A 166 -6.88 15.90 -24.32
N TRP A 167 -7.64 16.37 -23.32
CA TRP A 167 -7.12 17.12 -22.20
C TRP A 167 -6.22 16.29 -21.27
N ALA A 168 -6.35 14.96 -21.30
CA ALA A 168 -5.50 14.08 -20.50
C ALA A 168 -4.02 14.22 -20.86
N ARG A 169 -3.71 14.71 -22.08
CA ARG A 169 -2.35 14.97 -22.58
C ARG A 169 -1.61 16.06 -21.80
N ASP A 170 -2.31 16.87 -21.00
CA ASP A 170 -1.66 17.82 -20.09
C ASP A 170 -1.02 17.13 -18.88
N TYR A 171 -1.26 15.83 -18.70
CA TYR A 171 -0.74 15.00 -17.63
C TYR A 171 0.12 13.86 -18.17
N GLU A 172 0.98 13.33 -17.32
CA GLU A 172 1.86 12.20 -17.63
C GLU A 172 1.71 11.15 -16.53
N LEU A 173 1.65 9.88 -16.93
CA LEU A 173 1.77 8.78 -16.00
C LEU A 173 3.21 8.65 -15.54
N ALA A 174 3.40 8.34 -14.27
CA ALA A 174 4.71 8.07 -13.72
C ALA A 174 4.74 6.63 -13.15
N PRO A 175 4.82 5.57 -13.97
CA PRO A 175 4.96 4.22 -13.45
C PRO A 175 6.12 4.12 -12.45
N LYS A 176 5.85 3.60 -11.25
CA LYS A 176 6.82 3.42 -10.16
C LYS A 176 6.35 2.33 -9.21
N SER A 177 7.25 1.82 -8.37
CA SER A 177 6.96 0.83 -7.33
C SER A 177 7.56 1.28 -6.00
N VAL A 178 6.76 1.87 -5.13
CA VAL A 178 7.17 2.30 -3.79
C VAL A 178 6.38 1.54 -2.73
N LEU A 179 5.05 1.66 -2.75
CA LEU A 179 4.14 0.85 -1.93
C LEU A 179 4.19 -0.62 -2.36
N ARG A 180 4.21 -0.90 -3.66
CA ARG A 180 4.37 -2.29 -4.14
C ARG A 180 5.68 -2.91 -3.65
N ASP A 181 6.81 -2.20 -3.76
CA ASP A 181 8.10 -2.69 -3.25
C ASP A 181 8.08 -2.91 -1.73
N MET A 182 7.44 -2.00 -0.97
CA MET A 182 7.25 -2.15 0.48
C MET A 182 6.47 -3.42 0.83
N LEU A 183 5.41 -3.74 0.06
CA LEU A 183 4.60 -4.95 0.23
C LEU A 183 5.33 -6.22 -0.20
N GLU A 184 5.98 -6.21 -1.36
CA GLU A 184 6.74 -7.35 -1.91
C GLU A 184 7.93 -7.72 -1.02
N THR A 185 8.48 -6.74 -0.29
CA THR A 185 9.56 -6.95 0.67
C THR A 185 9.09 -7.16 2.11
N ALA A 186 7.79 -7.10 2.35
CA ALA A 186 7.15 -7.22 3.67
C ALA A 186 7.78 -6.29 4.73
N SER A 187 8.08 -5.05 4.34
CA SER A 187 8.72 -4.08 5.21
C SER A 187 7.71 -3.15 5.89
N ASP A 188 7.95 -2.85 7.16
CA ASP A 188 7.29 -1.73 7.83
C ASP A 188 7.93 -0.39 7.45
N PHE A 189 7.37 0.71 7.97
CA PHE A 189 7.81 2.07 7.65
C PHE A 189 9.29 2.30 8.01
N LYS A 190 9.71 1.93 9.23
CA LYS A 190 11.07 2.20 9.73
C LYS A 190 12.09 1.31 9.05
N GLU A 191 11.75 0.06 8.81
CA GLU A 191 12.57 -0.89 8.06
C GLU A 191 12.79 -0.42 6.63
N TYR A 192 11.75 0.05 5.94
CA TYR A 192 11.85 0.54 4.58
C TYR A 192 12.77 1.78 4.49
N VAL A 193 12.63 2.69 5.46
CA VAL A 193 13.50 3.85 5.63
C VAL A 193 14.95 3.41 5.86
N GLY A 194 15.18 2.42 6.72
CA GLY A 194 16.49 1.85 7.01
C GLY A 194 17.14 1.21 5.79
N ARG A 195 16.42 0.33 5.08
CA ARG A 195 16.89 -0.40 3.89
C ARG A 195 17.45 0.52 2.81
N TYR A 196 16.76 1.62 2.54
CA TYR A 196 17.14 2.57 1.51
C TYR A 196 17.98 3.76 2.04
N GLY A 197 18.23 3.83 3.35
CA GLY A 197 18.99 4.89 3.98
C GLY A 197 18.31 6.26 3.84
N MET A 198 17.00 6.32 4.06
CA MET A 198 16.14 7.47 3.77
C MET A 198 15.73 8.26 5.02
N ALA A 199 16.47 8.20 6.12
CA ALA A 199 16.10 8.86 7.40
C ALA A 199 15.80 10.37 7.28
N ARG A 200 16.41 11.06 6.29
CA ARG A 200 16.12 12.49 6.02
C ARG A 200 14.92 12.75 5.12
N SER A 201 14.26 11.70 4.63
CA SER A 201 13.14 11.73 3.68
C SER A 201 11.91 11.01 4.23
N GLU A 202 11.86 10.72 5.53
CA GLU A 202 10.72 10.05 6.18
C GLU A 202 9.40 10.77 5.92
N GLY A 203 9.37 12.11 6.06
CA GLY A 203 8.15 12.89 5.78
C GLY A 203 7.71 12.85 4.32
N THR A 204 8.66 12.85 3.36
CA THR A 204 8.34 12.69 1.93
C THR A 204 7.75 11.32 1.65
N PHE A 205 8.27 10.28 2.29
CA PHE A 205 7.80 8.92 2.15
C PHE A 205 6.41 8.74 2.79
N LEU A 206 6.21 9.27 4.01
CA LEU A 206 4.91 9.22 4.68
C LEU A 206 3.84 9.93 3.87
N ARG A 207 4.10 11.16 3.38
CA ARG A 207 3.16 11.88 2.51
C ARG A 207 2.76 11.04 1.29
N TYR A 208 3.73 10.37 0.67
CA TYR A 208 3.46 9.50 -0.48
C TYR A 208 2.58 8.30 -0.10
N LEU A 209 2.82 7.66 1.04
CA LEU A 209 1.98 6.58 1.55
C LEU A 209 0.56 7.07 1.87
N SER A 210 0.42 8.27 2.43
CA SER A 210 -0.88 8.91 2.68
C SER A 210 -1.64 9.20 1.39
N ASP A 211 -0.95 9.67 0.35
CA ASP A 211 -1.54 9.91 -0.96
C ASP A 211 -1.98 8.58 -1.61
N ALA A 212 -1.16 7.53 -1.52
CA ALA A 212 -1.51 6.19 -1.99
C ALA A 212 -2.71 5.60 -1.24
N TYR A 213 -2.73 5.72 0.10
CA TYR A 213 -3.86 5.33 0.93
C TYR A 213 -5.14 6.02 0.49
N ARG A 214 -5.10 7.35 0.31
CA ARG A 214 -6.27 8.14 -0.08
C ARG A 214 -6.83 7.68 -1.43
N VAL A 215 -6.00 7.42 -2.43
CA VAL A 215 -6.48 6.95 -3.74
C VAL A 215 -7.05 5.54 -3.64
N LEU A 216 -6.34 4.64 -2.96
CA LEU A 216 -6.83 3.27 -2.78
C LEU A 216 -8.15 3.22 -2.03
N ASP A 217 -8.30 4.05 -1.00
CA ASP A 217 -9.46 4.06 -0.11
C ASP A 217 -10.64 4.86 -0.67
N ARG A 218 -10.41 5.96 -1.40
CA ARG A 218 -11.48 6.82 -1.91
C ARG A 218 -11.81 6.59 -3.36
N THR A 219 -10.83 6.26 -4.20
CA THR A 219 -11.00 6.24 -5.67
C THR A 219 -11.37 4.86 -6.20
N ILE A 220 -10.89 3.78 -5.59
CA ILE A 220 -11.08 2.43 -6.11
C ILE A 220 -12.48 1.89 -5.73
N PRO A 221 -13.31 1.46 -6.70
CA PRO A 221 -14.63 0.89 -6.44
C PRO A 221 -14.57 -0.35 -5.55
N PHE A 222 -15.57 -0.56 -4.68
CA PHE A 222 -15.55 -1.68 -3.73
C PHE A 222 -15.56 -3.06 -4.40
N ASP A 223 -16.21 -3.19 -5.57
CA ASP A 223 -16.26 -4.42 -6.37
C ASP A 223 -14.92 -4.77 -7.03
N LYS A 224 -14.05 -3.77 -7.23
CA LYS A 224 -12.67 -3.96 -7.71
C LYS A 224 -11.68 -4.26 -6.58
N ARG A 225 -12.12 -4.28 -5.32
CA ARG A 225 -11.26 -4.65 -4.18
C ARG A 225 -11.44 -6.13 -3.86
N ASP A 226 -10.45 -6.93 -4.22
CA ASP A 226 -10.33 -8.29 -3.68
C ASP A 226 -9.97 -8.26 -2.18
N ASP A 227 -10.02 -9.41 -1.52
CA ASP A 227 -9.76 -9.46 -0.08
C ASP A 227 -8.32 -9.08 0.26
N ARG A 228 -7.37 -9.39 -0.63
CA ARG A 228 -5.97 -8.99 -0.45
C ARG A 228 -5.79 -7.48 -0.52
N LEU A 229 -6.47 -6.79 -1.43
CA LEU A 229 -6.38 -5.34 -1.53
C LEU A 229 -7.03 -4.67 -0.33
N LYS A 230 -8.19 -5.14 0.12
CA LYS A 230 -8.83 -4.61 1.34
C LYS A 230 -7.93 -4.77 2.57
N ASP A 231 -7.22 -5.90 2.68
CA ASP A 231 -6.20 -6.14 3.71
C ASP A 231 -5.09 -5.08 3.65
N ILE A 232 -4.57 -4.81 2.45
CA ILE A 232 -3.51 -3.82 2.22
C ILE A 232 -3.98 -2.41 2.55
N VAL A 233 -5.20 -2.03 2.14
CA VAL A 233 -5.76 -0.69 2.41
C VAL A 233 -5.91 -0.45 3.91
N ALA A 234 -6.44 -1.43 4.64
CA ALA A 234 -6.57 -1.36 6.09
C ALA A 234 -5.20 -1.22 6.77
N TRP A 235 -4.22 -2.04 6.36
CA TRP A 235 -2.85 -1.96 6.87
C TRP A 235 -2.20 -0.60 6.60
N LEU A 236 -2.32 -0.10 5.36
CA LEU A 236 -1.73 1.18 4.99
C LEU A 236 -2.37 2.33 5.77
N GLY A 237 -3.68 2.28 6.00
CA GLY A 237 -4.39 3.23 6.86
C GLY A 237 -3.85 3.22 8.29
N LEU A 238 -3.56 2.04 8.86
CA LEU A 238 -2.93 1.93 10.18
C LEU A 238 -1.56 2.61 10.20
N VAL A 239 -0.69 2.31 9.22
CA VAL A 239 0.66 2.88 9.11
C VAL A 239 0.64 4.41 9.00
N VAL A 240 -0.28 4.95 8.19
CA VAL A 240 -0.42 6.40 8.00
C VAL A 240 -0.87 7.08 9.30
N ARG A 241 -1.79 6.48 10.07
CA ARG A 241 -2.29 7.04 11.34
C ARG A 241 -1.30 6.94 12.50
N SER A 242 -0.52 5.86 12.57
CA SER A 242 0.38 5.60 13.70
C SER A 242 1.65 6.45 13.67
N VAL A 243 2.21 6.71 12.48
CA VAL A 243 3.43 7.53 12.33
C VAL A 243 3.13 9.01 12.61
N ASP A 244 1.85 9.39 12.63
CA ASP A 244 1.40 10.77 12.56
C ASP A 244 0.41 11.14 13.68
N SER A 245 0.88 11.12 14.93
CA SER A 245 0.11 11.60 16.08
C SER A 245 0.07 13.14 16.23
N SER A 246 0.56 13.91 15.24
CA SER A 246 0.59 15.38 15.33
C SER A 246 0.21 16.17 14.08
N LEU A 247 0.16 15.56 12.88
CA LEU A 247 -0.33 16.24 11.66
C LEU A 247 -1.70 15.73 11.20
N VAL A 248 -2.15 14.53 11.58
CA VAL A 248 -3.49 14.02 11.21
C VAL A 248 -4.60 14.94 11.77
N ASP A 249 -4.49 15.42 13.01
CA ASP A 249 -5.45 16.37 13.60
C ASP A 249 -5.47 17.73 12.89
N GLU A 250 -4.31 18.20 12.39
CA GLU A 250 -4.24 19.43 11.58
C GLU A 250 -4.76 19.21 10.15
N TRP A 251 -4.65 17.98 9.61
CA TRP A 251 -4.96 17.67 8.22
C TRP A 251 -6.42 17.25 8.01
N GLU A 252 -7.03 16.57 8.98
CA GLU A 252 -8.49 16.39 9.05
C GLU A 252 -9.20 17.76 9.16
N SER A 253 -8.56 18.74 9.81
CA SER A 253 -9.09 20.11 9.92
C SER A 253 -8.99 20.93 8.62
N ALA A 254 -8.08 20.58 7.71
CA ALA A 254 -7.80 21.35 6.48
C ALA A 254 -8.73 20.99 5.30
N GLY A 255 -9.59 19.98 5.46
CA GLY A 255 -10.55 19.53 4.44
C GLY A 255 -11.92 19.23 5.06
N SER A 256 -12.67 20.25 5.46
CA SER A 256 -13.96 20.08 6.13
C SER A 256 -15.05 19.48 5.21
N MET A 257 -15.43 18.23 5.47
CA MET A 257 -16.82 17.86 5.74
C MET A 257 -16.77 16.60 6.62
N GLU A 258 -17.53 16.62 7.72
CA GLU A 258 -17.50 15.67 8.83
C GLU A 258 -17.33 14.20 8.41
N ASP A 259 -16.23 13.61 8.89
CA ASP A 259 -16.00 12.18 8.97
C ASP A 259 -17.08 11.55 9.86
N ALA A 260 -18.03 10.86 9.25
CA ALA A 260 -18.68 9.76 9.93
C ALA A 260 -17.93 8.50 9.52
N ALA A 261 -16.74 8.30 10.11
CA ALA A 261 -16.15 6.98 10.17
C ALA A 261 -17.26 5.99 10.62
N PRO A 262 -17.39 4.80 10.01
CA PRO A 262 -18.32 3.79 10.49
C PRO A 262 -18.13 3.63 12.01
N PRO A 263 -19.21 3.52 12.80
CA PRO A 263 -19.14 3.64 14.24
C PRO A 263 -18.07 2.70 14.78
N ILE A 264 -16.93 3.27 15.16
CA ILE A 264 -15.93 2.58 15.96
C ILE A 264 -16.70 2.24 17.22
N GLU A 265 -16.79 0.96 17.59
CA GLU A 265 -17.29 0.63 18.93
C GLU A 265 -16.46 1.48 19.90
N GLU A 266 -17.10 2.37 20.68
CA GLU A 266 -16.44 3.35 21.57
C GLU A 266 -15.44 2.70 22.56
N ASN A 267 -15.38 1.37 22.61
CA ASN A 267 -14.51 0.55 23.44
C ASN A 267 -13.73 -0.54 22.67
N ALA A 268 -13.60 -0.44 21.34
CA ALA A 268 -12.77 -1.36 20.57
C ALA A 268 -11.29 -1.20 20.97
N VAL A 269 -10.67 -2.28 21.45
CA VAL A 269 -9.24 -2.29 21.78
C VAL A 269 -8.39 -2.12 20.53
N VAL A 270 -8.83 -2.74 19.43
CA VAL A 270 -8.20 -2.65 18.11
C VAL A 270 -9.09 -1.82 17.19
N ARG A 271 -8.58 -0.66 16.75
CA ARG A 271 -9.34 0.27 15.90
C ARG A 271 -9.57 -0.27 14.50
N ASP A 272 -8.56 -0.91 13.93
CA ASP A 272 -8.59 -1.51 12.60
C ASP A 272 -8.06 -2.95 12.68
N ARG A 273 -8.97 -3.89 12.96
CA ARG A 273 -8.62 -5.31 13.17
C ARG A 273 -7.92 -5.89 11.95
N ARG A 274 -8.46 -5.61 10.77
CA ARG A 274 -7.93 -6.11 9.51
C ARG A 274 -6.52 -5.57 9.25
N GLY A 275 -6.32 -4.27 9.42
CA GLY A 275 -5.00 -3.64 9.25
C GLY A 275 -3.96 -4.18 10.24
N LEU A 276 -4.36 -4.38 11.50
CA LEU A 276 -3.47 -4.94 12.53
C LEU A 276 -3.08 -6.40 12.23
N THR A 277 -4.04 -7.23 11.80
CA THR A 277 -3.78 -8.62 11.39
C THR A 277 -2.75 -8.68 10.27
N VAL A 278 -2.87 -7.83 9.25
CA VAL A 278 -1.95 -7.77 8.12
C VAL A 278 -0.57 -7.27 8.54
N LEU A 279 -0.50 -6.27 9.42
CA LEU A 279 0.75 -5.77 9.98
C LEU A 279 1.52 -6.90 10.66
N VAL A 280 0.87 -7.61 11.58
CA VAL A 280 1.47 -8.69 12.36
C VAL A 280 1.89 -9.85 11.46
N ARG A 281 1.04 -10.24 10.51
CA ARG A 281 1.35 -11.30 9.55
C ARG A 281 2.55 -10.96 8.68
N ASN A 282 2.64 -9.72 8.19
CA ASN A 282 3.78 -9.26 7.40
C ASN A 282 5.07 -9.28 8.22
N ALA A 283 5.01 -8.82 9.48
CA ALA A 283 6.14 -8.84 10.39
C ALA A 283 6.66 -10.27 10.60
N LEU A 284 5.78 -11.23 10.93
CA LEU A 284 6.19 -12.62 11.16
C LEU A 284 6.69 -13.30 9.86
N PHE A 285 6.00 -13.12 8.74
CA PHE A 285 6.43 -13.71 7.47
C PHE A 285 7.79 -13.18 7.00
N ARG A 286 8.14 -11.93 7.33
CA ARG A 286 9.48 -11.41 7.09
C ARG A 286 10.56 -12.22 7.81
N ARG A 287 10.31 -12.67 9.05
CA ARG A 287 11.21 -13.57 9.78
C ARG A 287 11.34 -14.92 9.09
N VAL A 288 10.24 -15.49 8.61
CA VAL A 288 10.27 -16.73 7.79
C VAL A 288 11.19 -16.56 6.58
N ARG A 289 11.09 -15.44 5.85
CA ARG A 289 11.94 -15.17 4.67
C ARG A 289 13.43 -15.01 5.01
N LEU A 290 13.75 -14.39 6.14
CA LEU A 290 15.14 -14.26 6.58
C LEU A 290 15.69 -15.60 7.09
N ALA A 291 14.86 -16.38 7.78
CA ALA A 291 15.19 -17.74 8.21
C ALA A 291 15.51 -18.65 7.02
N ALA A 292 14.72 -18.59 5.94
CA ALA A 292 14.97 -19.33 4.71
C ALA A 292 16.35 -19.04 4.09
N ARG A 293 16.88 -17.84 4.32
CA ARG A 293 18.19 -17.39 3.83
C ARG A 293 19.31 -17.61 4.85
N ASN A 294 18.97 -18.18 6.00
CA ASN A 294 19.84 -18.32 7.17
C ASN A 294 20.48 -16.99 7.61
N ASP A 295 19.76 -15.87 7.45
CA ASP A 295 20.24 -14.51 7.75
C ASP A 295 20.04 -14.18 9.24
N CYS A 296 20.78 -14.90 10.09
CA CYS A 296 20.70 -14.79 11.55
C CYS A 296 21.06 -13.39 12.08
N GLU A 297 21.90 -12.65 11.35
CA GLU A 297 22.32 -11.30 11.74
C GLU A 297 21.14 -10.33 11.65
N GLN A 298 20.47 -10.26 10.48
CA GLN A 298 19.28 -9.41 10.33
C GLN A 298 18.12 -9.86 11.20
N LEU A 299 17.91 -11.16 11.38
CA LEU A 299 16.91 -11.68 12.32
C LEU A 299 17.18 -11.20 13.75
N GLY A 300 18.45 -11.28 14.17
CA GLY A 300 18.90 -10.80 15.47
C GLY A 300 18.73 -9.30 15.68
N ASP A 301 18.98 -8.49 14.65
CA ASP A 301 18.78 -7.04 14.71
C ASP A 301 17.31 -6.67 14.95
N LEU A 302 16.37 -7.47 14.43
CA LEU A 302 14.94 -7.23 14.58
C LEU A 302 14.41 -7.63 15.94
N ASP A 303 14.80 -8.81 16.42
CA ASP A 303 14.14 -9.45 17.56
C ASP A 303 14.97 -9.33 18.85
N THR A 304 16.13 -8.65 18.81
CA THR A 304 16.98 -8.38 19.97
C THR A 304 16.23 -7.67 21.09
N GLU A 305 15.36 -6.71 20.74
CA GLU A 305 14.57 -5.95 21.72
C GLU A 305 13.61 -6.84 22.53
N TRP A 306 13.18 -7.97 21.94
CA TRP A 306 12.33 -8.98 22.59
C TRP A 306 13.13 -10.16 23.14
N GLY A 307 14.46 -10.00 23.23
CA GLY A 307 15.35 -10.97 23.83
C GLY A 307 15.75 -12.12 22.90
N PHE A 308 15.50 -12.02 21.59
CA PHE A 308 15.82 -13.05 20.60
C PHE A 308 16.86 -12.55 19.58
N GLY A 309 18.07 -12.32 20.06
CA GLY A 309 19.18 -11.84 19.23
C GLY A 309 19.80 -12.90 18.31
N ALA A 310 20.77 -12.50 17.49
CA ALA A 310 21.33 -13.30 16.38
C ALA A 310 21.81 -14.70 16.81
N ARG A 311 22.39 -14.83 18.01
CA ARG A 311 22.86 -16.13 18.51
C ARG A 311 21.71 -17.10 18.79
N ARG A 312 20.58 -16.62 19.34
CA ARG A 312 19.40 -17.46 19.59
C ARG A 312 18.72 -17.88 18.29
N TRP A 313 18.68 -16.97 17.31
CA TRP A 313 18.26 -17.30 15.95
C TRP A 313 19.14 -18.38 15.32
N GLN A 314 20.46 -18.26 15.46
CA GLN A 314 21.37 -19.30 14.98
C GLN A 314 21.12 -20.65 15.65
N ASP A 315 21.03 -20.69 16.99
CA ASP A 315 20.77 -21.94 17.71
C ASP A 315 19.42 -22.58 17.30
N ALA A 316 18.38 -21.76 17.07
CA ALA A 316 17.07 -22.24 16.66
C ALA A 316 17.03 -22.74 15.20
N LEU A 317 17.67 -22.03 14.27
CA LEU A 317 17.74 -22.47 12.86
C LEU A 317 18.67 -23.67 12.69
N ASP A 318 19.77 -23.76 13.44
CA ASP A 318 20.62 -24.96 13.47
C ASP A 318 19.78 -26.18 13.89
N ALA A 319 18.95 -26.04 14.93
CA ALA A 319 18.04 -27.11 15.36
C ALA A 319 16.96 -27.45 14.31
N PHE A 320 16.42 -26.45 13.61
CA PHE A 320 15.49 -26.67 12.50
C PHE A 320 16.15 -27.47 11.37
N TYR A 321 17.32 -27.04 10.91
CA TYR A 321 18.04 -27.69 9.79
C TYR A 321 18.69 -29.03 10.16
N ASP A 322 18.83 -29.33 11.46
CA ASP A 322 19.19 -30.67 11.93
C ASP A 322 18.01 -31.67 11.77
N ALA A 323 16.77 -31.17 11.78
CA ALA A 323 15.54 -31.97 11.68
C ALA A 323 14.91 -31.97 10.28
N HIS A 324 14.93 -30.83 9.59
CA HIS A 324 14.29 -30.60 8.29
C HIS A 324 15.28 -30.11 7.24
N ASP A 325 15.17 -30.60 6.02
CA ASP A 325 16.12 -30.30 4.95
C ASP A 325 15.95 -28.89 4.35
N GLU A 326 14.72 -28.40 4.23
CA GLU A 326 14.42 -27.15 3.53
C GLU A 326 13.23 -26.39 4.16
N LEU A 327 13.36 -25.06 4.22
CA LEU A 327 12.27 -24.15 4.53
C LEU A 327 11.67 -23.58 3.24
N LEU A 328 10.40 -23.84 3.00
CA LEU A 328 9.68 -23.42 1.81
C LEU A 328 9.13 -21.98 1.95
N LEU A 329 9.18 -21.23 0.85
CA LEU A 329 8.66 -19.86 0.72
C LEU A 329 7.64 -19.72 -0.42
N ASP A 330 6.96 -20.81 -0.75
CA ASP A 330 5.95 -20.86 -1.80
C ASP A 330 4.66 -20.09 -1.40
N ALA A 331 3.70 -20.04 -2.33
CA ALA A 331 2.41 -19.38 -2.09
C ALA A 331 1.67 -20.00 -0.89
N ASP A 332 1.82 -21.30 -0.67
CA ASP A 332 1.22 -22.03 0.44
C ASP A 332 1.84 -21.66 1.79
N ALA A 333 3.15 -21.43 1.87
CA ALA A 333 3.84 -20.98 3.09
C ALA A 333 3.28 -19.67 3.67
N ARG A 334 2.64 -18.83 2.83
CA ARG A 334 1.99 -17.59 3.24
C ARG A 334 0.50 -17.77 3.57
N SER A 335 -0.07 -18.96 3.39
CA SER A 335 -1.51 -19.23 3.58
C SER A 335 -1.95 -19.14 5.05
N ASN A 336 -3.27 -19.19 5.29
CA ASN A 336 -3.82 -19.21 6.65
C ASN A 336 -3.57 -20.55 7.37
N ALA A 337 -3.02 -21.57 6.71
CA ALA A 337 -2.67 -22.83 7.35
C ALA A 337 -1.46 -22.69 8.30
N TYR A 338 -0.55 -21.76 7.98
CA TYR A 338 0.70 -21.56 8.72
C TYR A 338 0.67 -20.33 9.64
N PHE A 339 -0.50 -19.74 9.86
CA PHE A 339 -0.63 -18.56 10.70
C PHE A 339 -1.95 -18.56 11.46
N SER A 340 -1.88 -18.39 12.78
CA SER A 340 -3.05 -18.26 13.65
C SER A 340 -2.92 -17.10 14.62
N ILE A 341 -4.06 -16.47 14.93
CA ILE A 341 -4.21 -15.44 15.96
C ILE A 341 -5.27 -15.92 16.95
N ASP A 342 -4.93 -15.94 18.23
CA ASP A 342 -5.89 -16.04 19.33
C ASP A 342 -6.13 -14.64 19.93
N GLU A 343 -7.39 -14.24 19.94
CA GLU A 343 -7.87 -12.92 20.36
C GLU A 343 -8.58 -12.97 21.73
N SER A 344 -8.52 -14.11 22.44
CA SER A 344 -9.24 -14.32 23.72
C SER A 344 -8.99 -13.21 24.75
N ASP A 345 -7.77 -12.70 24.76
CA ASP A 345 -7.25 -11.77 25.77
C ASP A 345 -7.22 -10.31 25.27
N GLU A 346 -7.80 -10.02 24.09
CA GLU A 346 -7.83 -8.68 23.52
C GLU A 346 -8.44 -7.67 24.50
N ARG A 347 -9.62 -7.96 25.06
CA ARG A 347 -10.32 -7.02 25.94
C ARG A 347 -9.73 -6.97 27.35
N ALA A 348 -9.23 -8.09 27.85
CA ALA A 348 -8.78 -8.21 29.24
C ALA A 348 -7.35 -7.70 29.42
N SER A 349 -6.46 -8.05 28.47
CA SER A 349 -5.02 -7.84 28.58
C SER A 349 -4.47 -6.97 27.46
N ARG A 350 -5.28 -6.60 26.46
CA ARG A 350 -4.86 -5.83 25.27
C ARG A 350 -3.74 -6.54 24.50
N VAL A 351 -3.89 -7.86 24.34
CA VAL A 351 -2.93 -8.74 23.68
C VAL A 351 -3.62 -9.65 22.66
N TRP A 352 -2.92 -9.94 21.56
CA TRP A 352 -3.21 -11.09 20.70
C TRP A 352 -2.09 -12.11 20.79
N HIS A 353 -2.41 -13.40 20.89
CA HIS A 353 -1.41 -14.46 20.82
C HIS A 353 -1.28 -14.92 19.38
N VAL A 354 -0.08 -14.83 18.81
CA VAL A 354 0.17 -15.19 17.42
C VAL A 354 1.13 -16.34 17.30
N HIS A 355 0.87 -17.17 16.29
CA HIS A 355 1.69 -18.32 15.96
C HIS A 355 1.91 -18.35 14.44
N GLN A 356 3.19 -18.27 14.04
CA GLN A 356 3.64 -18.41 12.66
C GLN A 356 4.41 -19.72 12.54
N ILE A 357 3.86 -20.66 11.81
CA ILE A 357 4.47 -21.96 11.53
C ILE A 357 5.42 -21.82 10.34
N PHE A 358 6.53 -22.53 10.38
CA PHE A 358 7.50 -22.63 9.30
C PHE A 358 7.09 -23.79 8.39
N HIS A 359 6.89 -23.52 7.10
CA HIS A 359 6.55 -24.56 6.12
C HIS A 359 7.82 -25.33 5.76
N ASP A 360 8.00 -26.50 6.35
CA ASP A 360 9.08 -27.43 6.04
C ASP A 360 8.72 -28.33 4.84
N ALA A 361 9.73 -28.90 4.18
CA ALA A 361 9.53 -29.75 3.02
C ALA A 361 8.89 -31.12 3.34
N ASP A 362 8.95 -31.56 4.60
CA ASP A 362 8.39 -32.84 5.05
C ASP A 362 6.89 -32.73 5.38
N GLY A 363 6.42 -31.50 5.62
CA GLY A 363 5.03 -31.16 5.93
C GLY A 363 4.67 -31.36 7.41
N ASP A 364 5.66 -31.46 8.30
CA ASP A 364 5.46 -31.77 9.72
C ASP A 364 4.87 -30.59 10.50
N SER A 365 5.13 -29.34 10.06
CA SER A 365 4.53 -28.12 10.62
C SER A 365 4.76 -27.96 12.13
N ASP A 366 5.89 -28.44 12.64
CA ASP A 366 6.20 -28.55 14.06
C ASP A 366 7.20 -27.50 14.55
N PHE A 367 7.68 -26.60 13.69
CA PHE A 367 8.57 -25.49 14.05
C PHE A 367 7.90 -24.14 13.76
N GLY A 368 8.14 -23.14 14.62
CA GLY A 368 7.54 -21.83 14.39
C GLY A 368 7.97 -20.74 15.35
N ILE A 369 7.31 -19.59 15.20
CA ILE A 369 7.41 -18.41 16.06
C ILE A 369 6.10 -18.29 16.83
N MET A 370 6.19 -18.17 18.16
CA MET A 370 5.05 -17.83 19.01
C MET A 370 5.35 -16.56 19.79
N ALA A 371 4.40 -15.63 19.80
CA ALA A 371 4.58 -14.34 20.47
C ALA A 371 3.23 -13.73 20.87
N ASP A 372 3.28 -12.81 21.82
CA ASP A 372 2.17 -11.98 22.22
C ASP A 372 2.33 -10.61 21.56
N VAL A 373 1.30 -10.11 20.86
CA VAL A 373 1.30 -8.78 20.27
C VAL A 373 0.74 -7.81 21.28
N ASP A 374 1.52 -6.79 21.66
CA ASP A 374 1.03 -5.66 22.45
C ASP A 374 0.19 -4.77 21.54
N LEU A 375 -1.15 -4.77 21.74
CA LEU A 375 -2.08 -4.09 20.85
C LEU A 375 -1.97 -2.57 20.94
N ASP A 376 -1.59 -2.02 22.10
CA ASP A 376 -1.43 -0.58 22.27
C ASP A 376 -0.14 -0.10 21.62
N ALA A 377 0.98 -0.72 21.99
CA ALA A 377 2.27 -0.36 21.46
C ALA A 377 2.34 -0.57 19.93
N THR A 378 1.70 -1.62 19.42
CA THR A 378 1.65 -1.88 17.97
C THR A 378 0.87 -0.81 17.22
N GLN A 379 -0.30 -0.40 17.73
CA GLN A 379 -1.11 0.65 17.10
C GLN A 379 -0.45 2.02 17.19
N GLU A 380 0.26 2.32 18.29
CA GLU A 380 1.02 3.55 18.46
C GLU A 380 2.26 3.60 17.55
N ALA A 381 3.02 2.50 17.46
CA ALA A 381 4.25 2.45 16.67
C ALA A 381 4.01 2.29 15.16
N GLY A 382 2.89 1.69 14.74
CA GLY A 382 2.67 1.33 13.34
C GLY A 382 3.52 0.15 12.86
N ALA A 383 4.10 -0.58 13.80
CA ALA A 383 4.94 -1.75 13.58
C ALA A 383 4.62 -2.78 14.67
N ALA A 384 4.68 -4.07 14.34
CA ALA A 384 4.33 -5.14 15.28
C ALA A 384 5.28 -5.12 16.49
N VAL A 385 4.73 -4.90 17.68
CA VAL A 385 5.46 -4.96 18.95
C VAL A 385 5.10 -6.25 19.65
N PHE A 386 6.11 -7.08 19.90
CA PHE A 386 5.91 -8.38 20.53
C PHE A 386 6.37 -8.42 22.00
N ALA A 387 5.78 -9.33 22.75
CA ALA A 387 6.16 -9.81 24.07
C ALA A 387 6.18 -11.35 24.06
N ASN A 388 6.80 -11.98 25.06
CA ASN A 388 6.88 -13.44 25.19
C ASN A 388 7.33 -14.16 23.88
N TYR A 389 8.24 -13.52 23.15
CA TYR A 389 8.70 -13.95 21.83
C TYR A 389 9.56 -15.21 21.93
N ARG A 390 9.13 -16.26 21.23
CA ARG A 390 9.72 -17.60 21.25
C ARG A 390 9.82 -18.14 19.82
N VAL A 391 10.90 -18.85 19.53
CA VAL A 391 11.12 -19.55 18.26
C VAL A 391 11.68 -20.93 18.58
N GLY A 392 11.15 -21.96 17.93
CA GLY A 392 11.59 -23.34 18.14
C GLY A 392 10.53 -24.35 17.71
N PHE A 393 10.74 -25.60 18.11
CA PHE A 393 9.75 -26.66 17.94
C PHE A 393 8.54 -26.41 18.83
N ALA A 394 7.36 -26.87 18.38
CA ALA A 394 6.08 -26.72 19.03
C ALA A 394 6.12 -27.23 20.48
N GLU A 395 6.83 -28.34 20.74
CA GLU A 395 6.98 -28.89 22.09
C GLU A 395 7.73 -27.96 23.06
N ASP A 396 8.62 -27.10 22.54
CA ASP A 396 9.43 -26.18 23.31
C ASP A 396 8.77 -24.81 23.50
N ILE A 397 7.96 -24.36 22.52
CA ILE A 397 7.37 -23.01 22.52
C ILE A 397 5.91 -22.96 22.99
N LEU A 398 5.20 -24.10 23.01
CA LEU A 398 3.82 -24.21 23.53
C LEU A 398 3.74 -24.33 25.07
N GLN A 399 4.89 -24.39 25.75
CA GLN A 399 5.00 -24.32 27.22
C GLN A 399 5.03 -22.87 27.71
#